data_AF-Q06BB8-F1
#
_entry.id   AF-Q06BB8-F1
#
_cell.length_a   1.000
_cell.length_b   1.000
_cell.length_c   1.000
_cell.angle_alpha   90.00
_cell.angle_beta   90.00
_cell.angle_gamma   90.00
#
_symmetry.space_group_name_H-M   'P 1'
#
loop_
_entity.id
_entity.type
_entity.pdbx_description
1 polymer ?
#
loop_
_entity_poly.entity_id
_entity_poly.type
_entity_poly.pdbx_seq_one_letter_code
_entity_poly.pdbx_strand_id
1 'polypeptide(L)'
;MEQIEYRPLELSDVEISNIVTLLKKCFPKSAKFSNDYLKWLYVDNPNGRAIGFNAYINQELVGHYSCIPMLASVSGESQKGLLSLNTATHPNHQGKGLFRKLANETYKLAKDIDYKFVCGVANSRSSLLFVKLLKFQHVAPLEVKLSFGSVLDVENLKNVDDFAEFSTQWDSKTLEWRMSNPVNVCRVGLKMVAQLESSQTRNTPLSSMMVLLCSAMIQMQTMHLNH
;
A
#
# COMPACT_ATOMS: atom_id res chain seq x y z
N MET A 1 33.70 -7.78 -7.00
CA MET A 1 32.41 -7.27 -6.51
C MET A 1 31.36 -8.31 -6.87
N GLU A 2 30.54 -8.75 -5.91
CA GLU A 2 29.42 -9.64 -6.22
C GLU A 2 28.46 -8.93 -7.17
N GLN A 3 28.09 -9.59 -8.27
CA GLN A 3 27.16 -9.03 -9.24
C GLN A 3 25.75 -9.05 -8.67
N ILE A 4 25.09 -7.89 -8.66
CA ILE A 4 23.71 -7.76 -8.20
C ILE A 4 22.79 -7.76 -9.41
N GLU A 5 21.83 -8.67 -9.41
CA GLU A 5 20.82 -8.77 -10.45
C GLU A 5 19.51 -8.15 -9.96
N TYR A 6 18.89 -7.30 -10.77
CA TYR A 6 17.61 -6.66 -10.46
C TYR A 6 16.54 -7.23 -11.38
N ARG A 7 15.48 -7.80 -10.80
CA ARG A 7 14.38 -8.43 -11.54
C ARG A 7 13.04 -7.79 -11.18
N PRO A 8 12.13 -7.54 -12.14
CA PRO A 8 10.77 -7.14 -11.82
C PRO A 8 10.05 -8.26 -11.06
N LEU A 9 8.98 -7.93 -10.33
CA LEU A 9 8.16 -8.96 -9.65
C LEU A 9 7.44 -9.85 -10.67
N GLU A 10 7.55 -11.15 -10.49
CA GLU A 10 6.82 -12.17 -11.25
C GLU A 10 5.57 -12.66 -10.49
N LEU A 11 5.64 -12.59 -9.15
CA LEU A 11 4.60 -13.00 -8.21
C LEU A 11 4.19 -14.47 -8.36
N SER A 12 5.17 -15.34 -8.64
CA SER A 12 5.02 -16.79 -8.55
C SER A 12 4.97 -17.24 -7.08
N ASP A 13 4.43 -18.42 -6.81
CA ASP A 13 4.37 -18.98 -5.45
C ASP A 13 5.76 -19.12 -4.81
N VAL A 14 6.77 -19.45 -5.62
CA VAL A 14 8.17 -19.53 -5.19
C VAL A 14 8.72 -18.14 -4.86
N GLU A 15 8.49 -17.15 -5.73
CA GLU A 15 8.95 -15.78 -5.48
C GLU A 15 8.28 -15.18 -4.23
N ILE A 16 6.96 -15.37 -4.07
CA ILE A 16 6.22 -14.94 -2.88
C ILE A 16 6.82 -15.56 -1.62
N SER A 17 7.13 -16.87 -1.64
CA SER A 17 7.74 -17.55 -0.49
C SER A 17 9.12 -17.00 -0.14
N ASN A 18 9.93 -16.64 -1.14
CA ASN A 18 11.22 -15.99 -0.95
C ASN A 18 11.05 -14.58 -0.35
N ILE A 19 10.09 -13.80 -0.84
CA ILE A 19 9.76 -12.48 -0.31
C ILE A 19 9.30 -12.58 1.15
N VAL A 20 8.42 -13.53 1.49
CA VAL A 20 8.02 -13.78 2.89
C VAL A 20 9.23 -14.05 3.77
N THR A 21 10.16 -14.88 3.30
CA THR A 21 11.39 -15.22 4.04
C THR A 21 12.24 -13.99 4.30
N LEU A 22 12.46 -13.15 3.27
CA LEU A 22 13.19 -11.89 3.43
C LEU A 22 12.47 -10.94 4.40
N LEU A 23 11.15 -10.76 4.27
CA LEU A 23 10.37 -9.87 5.12
C LEU A 23 10.42 -10.30 6.58
N LYS A 24 10.31 -11.61 6.87
CA LYS A 24 10.45 -12.14 8.24
C LYS A 24 11.84 -11.89 8.82
N LYS A 25 12.91 -12.00 8.01
CA LYS A 25 14.28 -11.67 8.45
C LYS A 25 14.44 -10.19 8.78
N CYS A 26 13.88 -9.30 7.95
CA CYS A 26 13.99 -7.85 8.12
C CYS A 26 13.07 -7.32 9.23
N PHE A 27 11.94 -7.99 9.48
CA PHE A 27 10.91 -7.56 10.40
C PHE A 27 10.51 -8.70 11.37
N PRO A 28 11.43 -9.22 12.19
CA PRO A 28 11.21 -10.42 13.00
C PRO A 28 10.10 -10.27 14.06
N LYS A 29 9.74 -9.04 14.42
CA LYS A 29 8.65 -8.74 15.36
C LYS A 29 7.26 -8.79 14.71
N SER A 30 7.16 -8.92 13.39
CA SER A 30 5.89 -8.91 12.68
C SER A 30 5.44 -10.33 12.37
N ALA A 31 4.30 -10.73 12.94
CA ALA A 31 3.70 -12.04 12.67
C ALA A 31 2.87 -12.08 11.37
N LYS A 32 2.69 -10.93 10.68
CA LYS A 32 1.73 -10.80 9.57
C LYS A 32 2.18 -11.45 8.25
N PHE A 33 3.48 -11.67 8.08
CA PHE A 33 4.01 -12.11 6.79
C PHE A 33 3.79 -13.61 6.60
N SER A 34 2.90 -13.96 5.67
CA SER A 34 2.65 -15.32 5.20
C SER A 34 2.45 -15.30 3.69
N ASN A 35 2.48 -16.49 3.06
CA ASN A 35 2.21 -16.61 1.64
C ASN A 35 0.78 -16.12 1.34
N ASP A 36 -0.20 -16.50 2.16
CA ASP A 36 -1.59 -16.06 1.99
C ASP A 36 -1.74 -14.54 2.12
N TYR A 37 -1.05 -13.93 3.09
CA TYR A 37 -1.07 -12.47 3.25
C TYR A 37 -0.47 -11.76 2.03
N LEU A 38 0.66 -12.24 1.50
CA LEU A 38 1.26 -11.63 0.31
C LEU A 38 0.46 -11.92 -0.96
N LYS A 39 -0.13 -13.11 -1.13
CA LYS A 39 -1.03 -13.41 -2.26
C LYS A 39 -2.24 -12.47 -2.25
N TRP A 40 -2.90 -12.36 -1.10
CA TRP A 40 -3.98 -11.41 -0.89
C TRP A 40 -3.57 -9.99 -1.27
N LEU A 41 -2.42 -9.52 -0.78
CA LEU A 41 -1.99 -8.15 -0.96
C LEU A 41 -1.46 -7.85 -2.38
N TYR A 42 -0.72 -8.77 -2.99
CA TYR A 42 0.05 -8.54 -4.22
C TYR A 42 -0.64 -9.11 -5.46
N VAL A 43 -1.46 -10.12 -5.33
CA VAL A 43 -2.10 -10.81 -6.47
C VAL A 43 -3.59 -10.48 -6.51
N ASP A 44 -4.26 -10.55 -5.36
CA ASP A 44 -5.73 -10.50 -5.30
C ASP A 44 -6.29 -9.07 -5.20
N ASN A 45 -5.45 -8.04 -5.24
CA ASN A 45 -5.88 -6.65 -5.23
C ASN A 45 -6.69 -6.33 -6.52
N PRO A 46 -7.97 -5.92 -6.40
CA PRO A 46 -8.83 -5.67 -7.56
C PRO A 46 -8.34 -4.54 -8.47
N ASN A 47 -7.55 -3.60 -7.94
CA ASN A 47 -6.96 -2.51 -8.73
C ASN A 47 -5.75 -2.95 -9.57
N GLY A 48 -5.30 -4.19 -9.40
CA GLY A 48 -4.20 -4.79 -10.15
C GLY A 48 -3.16 -5.46 -9.25
N ARG A 49 -2.29 -6.23 -9.90
CA ARG A 49 -1.18 -6.94 -9.23
C ARG A 49 -0.09 -5.94 -8.79
N ALA A 50 0.61 -6.29 -7.71
CA ALA A 50 1.77 -5.53 -7.25
C ALA A 50 2.84 -5.43 -8.34
N ILE A 51 3.51 -4.28 -8.38
CA ILE A 51 4.71 -4.07 -9.18
C ILE A 51 5.88 -3.77 -8.26
N GLY A 52 7.09 -3.96 -8.75
CA GLY A 52 8.26 -3.77 -7.94
C GLY A 52 9.48 -4.42 -8.54
N PHE A 53 10.57 -4.38 -7.79
CA PHE A 53 11.80 -5.08 -8.13
C PHE A 53 12.35 -5.83 -6.93
N ASN A 54 13.01 -6.94 -7.25
CA ASN A 54 13.81 -7.76 -6.37
C ASN A 54 15.29 -7.63 -6.74
N ALA A 55 16.17 -7.62 -5.75
CA ALA A 55 17.62 -7.67 -5.93
C ALA A 55 18.15 -9.05 -5.50
N TYR A 56 18.93 -9.68 -6.35
CA TYR A 56 19.52 -11.00 -6.12
C TYR A 56 21.05 -10.94 -6.14
N ILE A 57 21.69 -11.69 -5.25
CA ILE A 57 23.13 -11.96 -5.25
C ILE A 57 23.30 -13.48 -5.10
N ASN A 58 24.00 -14.14 -6.03
CA ASN A 58 24.18 -15.59 -6.01
C ASN A 58 22.86 -16.37 -5.81
N GLN A 59 21.78 -15.92 -6.46
CA GLN A 59 20.39 -16.43 -6.33
C GLN A 59 19.70 -16.16 -4.99
N GLU A 60 20.37 -15.56 -4.00
CA GLU A 60 19.73 -15.12 -2.75
C GLU A 60 19.00 -13.79 -2.96
N LEU A 61 17.74 -13.71 -2.50
CA LEU A 61 16.97 -12.46 -2.48
C LEU A 61 17.48 -11.53 -1.37
N VAL A 62 18.21 -10.48 -1.76
CA VAL A 62 18.87 -9.55 -0.83
C VAL A 62 18.16 -8.20 -0.69
N GLY A 63 17.18 -7.91 -1.54
CA GLY A 63 16.38 -6.69 -1.46
C GLY A 63 15.04 -6.81 -2.18
N HIS A 64 14.03 -6.12 -1.65
CA HIS A 64 12.68 -6.11 -2.18
C HIS A 64 12.09 -4.71 -2.06
N TYR A 65 11.50 -4.21 -3.15
CA TYR A 65 10.71 -2.99 -3.16
C TYR A 65 9.42 -3.25 -3.93
N SER A 66 8.27 -2.96 -3.33
CA SER A 66 6.98 -3.25 -3.93
C SER A 66 6.00 -2.10 -3.77
N CYS A 67 5.11 -2.01 -4.75
CA CYS A 67 4.01 -1.08 -4.80
C CYS A 67 2.73 -1.83 -5.18
N ILE A 68 1.63 -1.62 -4.46
CA ILE A 68 0.32 -2.16 -4.85
C ILE A 68 -0.51 -1.08 -5.57
N PRO A 69 -1.28 -1.42 -6.61
CA PRO A 69 -2.17 -0.47 -7.29
C PRO A 69 -3.29 0.05 -6.40
N MET A 70 -3.66 1.32 -6.62
CA MET A 70 -4.83 1.97 -6.04
C MET A 70 -5.45 2.97 -7.00
N LEU A 71 -6.72 3.28 -6.78
CA LEU A 71 -7.40 4.43 -7.36
C LEU A 71 -7.54 5.51 -6.29
N ALA A 72 -7.31 6.76 -6.67
CA ALA A 72 -7.52 7.90 -5.80
C ALA A 72 -8.08 9.08 -6.59
N SER A 73 -8.88 9.91 -5.93
CA SER A 73 -9.16 11.27 -6.38
C SER A 73 -7.99 12.16 -5.96
N VAL A 74 -7.36 12.82 -6.91
CA VAL A 74 -6.26 13.78 -6.69
C VAL A 74 -6.69 15.10 -7.29
N SER A 75 -6.87 16.13 -6.44
CA SER A 75 -7.42 17.42 -6.84
C SER A 75 -8.74 17.31 -7.62
N GLY A 76 -9.61 16.36 -7.24
CA GLY A 76 -10.89 16.10 -7.89
C GLY A 76 -10.82 15.18 -9.12
N GLU A 77 -9.63 14.77 -9.56
CA GLU A 77 -9.46 13.87 -10.70
C GLU A 77 -9.18 12.43 -10.28
N SER A 78 -9.89 11.48 -10.87
CA SER A 78 -9.65 10.05 -10.67
C SER A 78 -8.34 9.62 -11.33
N GLN A 79 -7.35 9.18 -10.54
CA GLN A 79 -6.03 8.78 -11.01
C GLN A 79 -5.62 7.40 -10.50
N LYS A 80 -4.93 6.63 -11.36
CA LYS A 80 -4.25 5.39 -10.99
C LYS A 80 -2.94 5.72 -10.29
N GLY A 81 -2.77 5.21 -9.10
CA GLY A 81 -1.53 5.35 -8.34
C GLY A 81 -1.12 4.05 -7.67
N LEU A 82 -0.08 4.20 -6.87
CA LEU A 82 0.59 3.08 -6.21
C LEU A 82 0.77 3.37 -4.73
N LEU A 83 0.64 2.35 -3.90
CA LEU A 83 1.04 2.39 -2.50
C LEU A 83 2.31 1.58 -2.31
N SER A 84 3.42 2.28 -2.03
CA SER A 84 4.69 1.68 -1.64
C SER A 84 4.58 1.04 -0.25
N LEU A 85 4.99 -0.23 -0.17
CA LEU A 85 4.94 -1.02 1.05
C LEU A 85 5.95 -2.18 1.03
N ASN A 86 6.13 -2.81 2.19
CA ASN A 86 6.97 -4.00 2.36
C ASN A 86 8.42 -3.85 1.86
N THR A 87 8.95 -2.64 1.84
CA THR A 87 10.35 -2.40 1.47
C THR A 87 11.30 -3.10 2.43
N ALA A 88 12.22 -3.91 1.89
CA ALA A 88 13.17 -4.69 2.69
C ALA A 88 14.55 -4.76 2.04
N THR A 89 15.59 -4.76 2.87
CA THR A 89 16.96 -5.07 2.46
C THR A 89 17.54 -6.02 3.48
N HIS A 90 18.08 -7.15 2.99
CA HIS A 90 18.62 -8.19 3.84
C HIS A 90 19.65 -7.60 4.81
N PRO A 91 19.66 -7.96 6.11
CA PRO A 91 20.53 -7.34 7.11
C PRO A 91 22.01 -7.30 6.72
N ASN A 92 22.51 -8.34 6.06
CA ASN A 92 23.90 -8.44 5.61
C ASN A 92 24.22 -7.63 4.33
N HIS A 93 23.21 -7.00 3.71
CA HIS A 93 23.34 -6.24 2.45
C HIS A 93 22.84 -4.79 2.57
N GLN A 94 22.66 -4.30 3.80
CA GLN A 94 22.31 -2.90 4.05
C GLN A 94 23.48 -1.96 3.71
N GLY A 95 23.18 -0.67 3.52
CA GLY A 95 24.20 0.35 3.18
C GLY A 95 24.74 0.28 1.75
N LYS A 96 24.33 -0.71 0.94
CA LYS A 96 24.79 -0.90 -0.46
C LYS A 96 23.97 -0.14 -1.51
N GLY A 97 23.10 0.78 -1.09
CA GLY A 97 22.26 1.57 -2.01
C GLY A 97 21.07 0.82 -2.65
N LEU A 98 20.83 -0.45 -2.29
CA LEU A 98 19.78 -1.30 -2.85
C LEU A 98 18.38 -0.66 -2.82
N PHE A 99 18.01 -0.06 -1.69
CA PHE A 99 16.72 0.63 -1.52
C PHE A 99 16.45 1.66 -2.62
N ARG A 100 17.40 2.59 -2.85
CA ARG A 100 17.25 3.65 -3.83
C ARG A 100 17.17 3.08 -5.25
N LYS A 101 18.02 2.08 -5.55
CA LYS A 101 18.05 1.46 -6.87
C LYS A 101 16.73 0.74 -7.18
N LEU A 102 16.24 -0.08 -6.26
CA LEU A 102 14.99 -0.82 -6.41
C LEU A 102 13.77 0.11 -6.54
N ALA A 103 13.69 1.15 -5.72
CA ALA A 103 12.63 2.15 -5.81
C ALA A 103 12.64 2.85 -7.16
N ASN A 104 13.81 3.30 -7.64
CA ASN A 104 13.93 3.98 -8.92
C ASN A 104 13.55 3.09 -10.12
N GLU A 105 13.96 1.82 -10.14
CA GLU A 105 13.54 0.89 -11.20
C GLU A 105 12.03 0.63 -11.14
N THR A 106 11.45 0.53 -9.92
CA THR A 106 10.00 0.41 -9.74
C THR A 106 9.26 1.63 -10.27
N TYR A 107 9.77 2.84 -10.08
CA TYR A 107 9.13 4.07 -10.54
C TYR A 107 9.23 4.29 -12.04
N LYS A 108 10.32 3.86 -12.67
CA LYS A 108 10.42 3.83 -14.13
C LYS A 108 9.36 2.90 -14.71
N LEU A 109 9.29 1.66 -14.21
CA LEU A 109 8.26 0.70 -14.61
C LEU A 109 6.85 1.27 -14.39
N ALA A 110 6.61 1.90 -13.23
CA ALA A 110 5.32 2.52 -12.92
C ALA A 110 4.93 3.60 -13.94
N LYS A 111 5.88 4.44 -14.35
CA LYS A 111 5.67 5.46 -15.38
C LYS A 111 5.39 4.83 -16.74
N ASP A 112 6.14 3.79 -17.11
CA ASP A 112 6.00 3.10 -18.39
C ASP A 112 4.63 2.41 -18.55
N ILE A 113 3.99 2.05 -17.43
CA ILE A 113 2.63 1.45 -17.40
C ILE A 113 1.55 2.42 -16.89
N ASP A 114 1.83 3.73 -16.98
CA ASP A 114 0.89 4.84 -16.79
C ASP A 114 0.30 5.05 -15.37
N TYR A 115 1.04 4.67 -14.32
CA TYR A 115 0.73 5.13 -12.96
C TYR A 115 1.15 6.59 -12.77
N LYS A 116 0.29 7.40 -12.13
CA LYS A 116 0.45 8.86 -12.01
C LYS A 116 1.17 9.31 -10.74
N PHE A 117 1.06 8.52 -9.67
CA PHE A 117 1.67 8.85 -8.39
C PHE A 117 2.02 7.61 -7.58
N VAL A 118 2.92 7.80 -6.61
CA VAL A 118 3.22 6.81 -5.58
C VAL A 118 3.00 7.44 -4.20
N CYS A 119 2.16 6.82 -3.40
CA CYS A 119 1.99 7.09 -1.97
C CYS A 119 2.89 6.15 -1.16
N GLY A 120 3.44 6.66 -0.06
CA GLY A 120 4.23 5.89 0.89
C GLY A 120 3.81 6.24 2.30
N VAL A 121 3.77 5.21 3.14
CA VAL A 121 3.43 5.32 4.55
C VAL A 121 4.68 4.98 5.34
N ALA A 122 5.45 6.01 5.68
CA ALA A 122 6.77 5.86 6.28
C ALA A 122 6.67 5.97 7.80
N ASN A 123 7.42 5.13 8.52
CA ASN A 123 7.70 5.42 9.93
C ASN A 123 8.72 6.56 10.04
N SER A 124 8.84 7.17 11.22
CA SER A 124 9.71 8.32 11.48
C SER A 124 11.20 8.10 11.14
N ARG A 125 11.68 6.85 11.10
CA ARG A 125 13.06 6.54 10.69
C ARG A 125 13.24 6.51 9.18
N SER A 126 12.20 6.10 8.45
CA SER A 126 12.21 5.98 6.99
C SER A 126 11.74 7.23 6.25
N SER A 127 10.97 8.13 6.88
CA SER A 127 10.40 9.31 6.23
C SER A 127 11.47 10.23 5.63
N LEU A 128 12.60 10.38 6.33
CA LEU A 128 13.75 11.14 5.85
C LEU A 128 14.39 10.52 4.60
N LEU A 129 14.44 9.19 4.51
CA LEU A 129 15.01 8.49 3.36
C LEU A 129 14.12 8.64 2.11
N PHE A 130 12.81 8.58 2.27
CA PHE A 130 11.87 8.79 1.16
C PHE A 130 11.95 10.22 0.59
N VAL A 131 11.97 11.23 1.45
CA VAL A 131 12.10 12.62 1.00
C VAL A 131 13.47 12.86 0.36
N LYS A 132 14.57 12.53 1.05
CA LYS A 132 15.93 12.85 0.59
C LYS A 132 16.40 12.00 -0.58
N LEU A 133 16.03 10.72 -0.62
CA LEU A 133 16.57 9.78 -1.62
C LEU A 133 15.61 9.53 -2.77
N LEU A 134 14.30 9.60 -2.52
CA LEU A 134 13.27 9.25 -3.51
C LEU A 134 12.45 10.46 -3.98
N LYS A 135 12.74 11.68 -3.49
CA LYS A 135 12.05 12.92 -3.87
C LYS A 135 10.54 12.93 -3.58
N PHE A 136 10.13 12.20 -2.55
CA PHE A 136 8.75 12.27 -2.07
C PHE A 136 8.50 13.62 -1.40
N GLN A 137 7.33 14.19 -1.62
CA GLN A 137 6.76 15.26 -0.83
C GLN A 137 6.17 14.67 0.46
N HIS A 138 6.45 15.32 1.58
CA HIS A 138 5.73 15.03 2.81
C HIS A 138 4.34 15.67 2.76
N VAL A 139 3.28 14.87 2.94
CA VAL A 139 1.89 15.35 2.88
C VAL A 139 1.42 15.69 4.29
N ALA A 140 1.36 14.70 5.17
CA ALA A 140 0.88 14.87 6.54
C ALA A 140 1.34 13.73 7.45
N PRO A 141 1.39 13.94 8.78
CA PRO A 141 1.36 12.83 9.73
C PRO A 141 0.03 12.07 9.63
N LEU A 142 0.07 10.76 9.86
CA LEU A 142 -1.09 9.90 9.94
C LEU A 142 -1.73 10.05 11.32
N GLU A 143 -2.90 10.68 11.35
CA GLU A 143 -3.74 10.72 12.54
C GLU A 143 -4.48 9.39 12.71
N VAL A 144 -4.30 8.75 13.87
CA VAL A 144 -5.07 7.56 14.24
C VAL A 144 -6.27 8.01 15.08
N LYS A 145 -7.48 7.78 14.55
CA LYS A 145 -8.73 8.11 15.24
C LYS A 145 -9.37 6.82 15.76
N LEU A 146 -9.74 6.82 17.04
CA LEU A 146 -10.52 5.76 17.68
C LEU A 146 -11.92 6.30 17.94
N SER A 147 -12.92 5.49 17.67
CA SER A 147 -14.30 5.93 17.70
C SER A 147 -15.21 4.81 18.19
N PHE A 148 -16.23 5.18 18.96
CA PHE A 148 -17.17 4.25 19.61
C PHE A 148 -18.59 4.69 19.26
N GLY A 149 -19.46 3.77 18.80
CA GLY A 149 -20.85 4.05 18.41
C GLY A 149 -21.11 4.03 16.89
N SER A 150 -22.22 4.62 16.44
CA SER A 150 -22.46 4.89 15.01
C SER A 150 -21.66 6.12 14.59
N VAL A 151 -20.40 5.90 14.26
CA VAL A 151 -19.39 6.96 14.16
C VAL A 151 -19.56 7.88 12.95
N LEU A 152 -20.39 7.51 11.98
CA LEU A 152 -20.46 8.24 10.72
C LEU A 152 -21.81 8.92 10.60
N ASP A 153 -21.82 10.19 10.97
CA ASP A 153 -22.80 11.12 10.43
C ASP A 153 -22.54 11.24 8.92
N VAL A 154 -23.24 10.43 8.13
CA VAL A 154 -23.01 10.21 6.70
C VAL A 154 -23.13 11.53 5.91
N GLU A 155 -23.91 12.49 6.43
CA GLU A 155 -24.03 13.83 5.83
C GLU A 155 -22.73 14.63 5.92
N ASN A 156 -21.97 14.49 7.01
CA ASN A 156 -20.68 15.16 7.17
C ASN A 156 -19.55 14.52 6.36
N LEU A 157 -19.67 13.26 5.92
CA LEU A 157 -18.68 12.61 5.06
C LEU A 157 -18.72 13.10 3.61
N LYS A 158 -19.90 13.48 3.10
CA LYS A 158 -20.00 14.09 1.76
C LYS A 158 -19.15 15.35 1.65
N ASN A 159 -19.13 16.14 2.72
CA ASN A 159 -18.31 17.35 2.79
C ASN A 159 -16.81 17.05 2.75
N VAL A 160 -16.34 15.89 3.24
CA VAL A 160 -14.89 15.58 3.25
C VAL A 160 -14.35 15.35 1.84
N ASP A 161 -15.11 14.66 0.99
CA ASP A 161 -14.70 14.43 -0.41
C ASP A 161 -14.65 15.74 -1.20
N ASP A 162 -15.49 16.72 -0.86
CA ASP A 162 -15.52 18.04 -1.51
C ASP A 162 -14.30 18.93 -1.15
N PHE A 163 -13.64 18.68 -0.01
CA PHE A 163 -12.47 19.46 0.44
C PHE A 163 -11.14 18.69 0.36
N ALA A 164 -11.17 17.37 0.18
CA ALA A 164 -9.95 16.56 0.16
C ALA A 164 -9.20 16.70 -1.17
N GLU A 165 -7.97 17.19 -1.12
CA GLU A 165 -7.05 17.17 -2.28
C GLU A 165 -6.62 15.75 -2.65
N PHE A 166 -6.75 14.80 -1.72
CA PHE A 166 -6.45 13.39 -1.93
C PHE A 166 -7.44 12.51 -1.17
N SER A 167 -8.10 11.59 -1.86
CA SER A 167 -8.89 10.53 -1.23
C SER A 167 -8.73 9.21 -2.00
N THR A 168 -8.61 8.09 -1.29
CA THR A 168 -8.62 6.78 -1.94
C THR A 168 -10.05 6.48 -2.39
N GLN A 169 -10.20 6.02 -3.62
CA GLN A 169 -11.49 5.60 -4.17
C GLN A 169 -11.73 4.13 -3.86
N TRP A 170 -12.94 3.84 -3.40
CA TRP A 170 -13.36 2.51 -3.01
C TRP A 170 -14.63 2.13 -3.78
N ASP A 171 -14.65 0.89 -4.25
CA ASP A 171 -15.81 0.20 -4.80
C ASP A 171 -16.09 -1.07 -3.98
N SER A 172 -17.18 -1.78 -4.27
CA SER A 172 -17.55 -2.98 -3.50
C SER A 172 -16.45 -4.04 -3.52
N LYS A 173 -15.76 -4.22 -4.66
CA LYS A 173 -14.71 -5.25 -4.81
C LYS A 173 -13.48 -4.93 -3.97
N THR A 174 -13.02 -3.69 -4.02
CA THR A 174 -11.85 -3.23 -3.25
C THR A 174 -12.14 -3.22 -1.75
N LEU A 175 -13.37 -2.90 -1.34
CA LEU A 175 -13.81 -3.04 0.06
C LEU A 175 -13.85 -4.51 0.50
N GLU A 176 -14.47 -5.39 -0.28
CA GLU A 176 -14.51 -6.84 -0.01
C GLU A 176 -13.10 -7.41 0.13
N TRP A 177 -12.22 -7.08 -0.81
CA TRP A 177 -10.80 -7.44 -0.73
C TRP A 177 -10.14 -6.91 0.54
N ARG A 178 -10.36 -5.64 0.93
CA ARG A 178 -9.80 -5.10 2.18
C ARG A 178 -10.33 -5.84 3.41
N MET A 179 -11.62 -6.16 3.43
CA MET A 179 -12.27 -6.90 4.52
C MET A 179 -11.80 -8.35 4.61
N SER A 180 -11.38 -8.95 3.49
CA SER A 180 -10.84 -10.31 3.43
C SER A 180 -9.37 -10.41 3.87
N ASN A 181 -8.80 -9.36 4.51
CA ASN A 181 -7.43 -9.38 4.99
C ASN A 181 -7.20 -10.57 5.95
N PRO A 182 -6.30 -11.52 5.63
CA PRO A 182 -6.14 -12.74 6.40
C PRO A 182 -5.49 -12.53 7.78
N VAL A 183 -4.93 -11.34 8.03
CA VAL A 183 -4.27 -10.99 9.30
C VAL A 183 -5.16 -10.10 10.15
N ASN A 184 -5.77 -9.07 9.56
CA ASN A 184 -6.63 -8.12 10.26
C ASN A 184 -8.08 -8.35 9.87
N VAL A 185 -8.68 -9.41 10.44
CA VAL A 185 -10.05 -9.82 10.12
C VAL A 185 -11.03 -8.72 10.52
N CYS A 186 -11.72 -8.15 9.53
CA CYS A 186 -12.84 -7.25 9.78
C CYS A 186 -14.08 -8.05 10.16
N ARG A 187 -14.68 -7.76 11.31
CA ARG A 187 -15.97 -8.35 11.71
C ARG A 187 -17.05 -7.29 11.59
N VAL A 188 -17.81 -7.38 10.50
CA VAL A 188 -18.99 -6.53 10.27
C VAL A 188 -20.22 -7.20 10.89
N GLY A 189 -20.95 -6.49 11.76
CA GLY A 189 -22.20 -7.00 12.35
C GLY A 189 -23.34 -7.05 11.32
N LEU A 190 -24.13 -8.13 11.32
CA LEU A 190 -25.19 -8.44 10.32
C LEU A 190 -26.23 -7.33 10.05
N LYS A 191 -26.43 -6.36 10.96
CA LYS A 191 -27.32 -5.20 10.71
C LYS A 191 -26.79 -4.21 9.65
N MET A 192 -25.49 -4.24 9.33
CA MET A 192 -24.85 -3.36 8.34
C MET A 192 -25.09 -3.78 6.88
N VAL A 193 -25.24 -5.08 6.61
CA VAL A 193 -25.31 -5.60 5.23
C VAL A 193 -26.61 -5.20 4.53
N ALA A 194 -27.74 -5.19 5.24
CA ALA A 194 -29.03 -4.78 4.70
C ALA A 194 -29.10 -3.28 4.34
N GLN A 195 -28.32 -2.43 5.01
CA GLN A 195 -28.22 -1.00 4.66
C GLN A 195 -27.40 -0.78 3.38
N LEU A 196 -26.32 -1.55 3.19
CA LEU A 196 -25.46 -1.47 2.00
C LEU A 196 -26.21 -1.81 0.71
N GLU A 197 -27.04 -2.86 0.72
CA GLU A 197 -27.86 -3.23 -0.45
C GLU A 197 -28.95 -2.19 -0.76
N SER A 198 -29.57 -1.60 0.28
CA SER A 198 -30.61 -0.58 0.12
C SER A 198 -30.09 0.79 -0.36
N SER A 199 -28.80 1.06 -0.18
CA SER A 199 -28.14 2.29 -0.68
C SER A 199 -27.61 2.18 -2.10
N GLN A 200 -27.54 0.99 -2.70
CA GLN A 200 -27.05 0.83 -4.08
C GLN A 200 -28.01 1.40 -5.15
N THR A 201 -29.27 1.69 -4.82
CA THR A 201 -30.26 2.21 -5.78
C THR A 201 -30.29 3.74 -5.89
N ARG A 202 -29.49 4.47 -5.12
CA ARG A 202 -29.35 5.93 -5.22
C ARG A 202 -27.86 6.29 -5.07
N ASN A 203 -27.35 7.15 -5.93
CA ASN A 203 -25.97 7.67 -5.96
C ASN A 203 -25.44 8.05 -4.56
N THR A 204 -24.93 7.08 -3.82
CA THR A 204 -24.38 7.25 -2.47
C THR A 204 -22.99 6.60 -2.48
N PRO A 205 -21.91 7.35 -2.23
CA PRO A 205 -20.57 6.79 -2.26
C PRO A 205 -20.39 5.81 -1.09
N LEU A 206 -19.88 4.61 -1.38
CA LEU A 206 -19.47 3.58 -0.40
C LEU A 206 -18.19 4.00 0.36
N SER A 207 -18.12 5.23 0.87
CA SER A 207 -17.03 5.67 1.77
C SER A 207 -17.25 5.25 3.23
N SER A 208 -18.32 4.49 3.50
CA SER A 208 -18.69 4.04 4.83
C SER A 208 -17.98 2.73 5.17
N MET A 209 -17.18 2.75 6.24
CA MET A 209 -16.77 1.60 7.08
C MET A 209 -15.42 0.93 6.78
N MET A 210 -14.35 1.42 7.43
CA MET A 210 -13.47 0.59 8.29
C MET A 210 -12.48 1.48 9.06
N VAL A 211 -12.72 1.68 10.36
CA VAL A 211 -11.70 2.17 11.31
C VAL A 211 -11.26 0.98 12.14
N LEU A 212 -10.01 0.53 11.93
CA LEU A 212 -9.21 -0.17 12.93
C LEU A 212 -7.78 -0.31 12.38
N LEU A 213 -6.81 0.33 13.04
CA LEU A 213 -5.50 -0.24 13.34
C LEU A 213 -4.74 0.64 14.34
N CYS A 214 -4.24 -0.01 15.39
CA CYS A 214 -3.52 0.58 16.52
C CYS A 214 -2.07 0.96 16.15
N SER A 215 -1.66 2.13 16.65
CA SER A 215 -0.30 2.63 16.99
C SER A 215 0.87 2.45 16.00
N ALA A 216 1.28 3.57 15.39
CA ALA A 216 2.62 4.16 15.46
C ALA A 216 2.58 5.54 14.77
N MET A 217 3.44 6.49 15.16
CA MET A 217 3.64 7.72 14.38
C MET A 217 4.06 7.35 12.95
N ILE A 218 3.12 7.50 12.04
CA ILE A 218 3.25 7.14 10.64
C ILE A 218 3.06 8.43 9.85
N GLN A 219 3.80 8.63 8.76
CA GLN A 219 3.72 9.83 7.93
C GLN A 219 3.34 9.44 6.51
N MET A 220 2.32 10.08 5.95
CA MET A 220 1.94 9.94 4.55
C MET A 220 2.82 10.84 3.69
N GLN A 221 3.33 10.27 2.61
CA GLN A 221 4.20 10.94 1.65
C GLN A 221 3.75 10.57 0.25
N THR A 222 3.90 11.48 -0.70
CA THR A 222 3.49 11.27 -2.10
C THR A 222 4.60 11.69 -3.06
N MET A 223 4.63 11.09 -4.24
CA MET A 223 5.48 11.53 -5.34
C MET A 223 4.68 11.46 -6.64
N HIS A 224 4.61 12.58 -7.35
CA HIS A 224 4.06 12.62 -8.70
C HIS A 224 5.08 12.09 -9.70
N LEU A 225 4.62 11.19 -10.57
CA LEU A 225 5.40 10.69 -11.70
C LEU A 225 5.13 11.63 -12.88
N ASN A 226 5.85 12.75 -12.94
CA ASN A 226 5.71 13.71 -14.04
C ASN A 226 6.07 13.06 -15.39
N HIS A 227 5.29 13.37 -16.43
CA HIS A 227 5.56 13.00 -17.82
C HIS A 227 6.80 13.72 -18.36
#